data_AF-A0A7S4DY01-F1
#
_entry.id   AF-A0A7S4DY01-F1
#
_cell.length_a   1.000
_cell.length_b   1.000
_cell.length_c   1.000
_cell.angle_alpha   90.00
_cell.angle_beta   90.00
_cell.angle_gamma   90.00
#
_symmetry.space_group_name_H-M   'P 1'
#
loop_
_entity.id
_entity.type
_entity.pdbx_description
1 polymer ?
#
loop_
_entity_poly.entity_id
_entity_poly.type
_entity_poly.pdbx_seq_one_letter_code
_entity_poly.pdbx_strand_id
1 'polypeptide(L)'
;MSSSLLHAQLLLSCLMFTGIIFGWSSMEVILKNEGQYAELCPAAKEPAGGAEYGQLAADQSCPERIHALELIFEWGSMMVSIVALPAGMLMDSMGTGVTLLVAGVIQVAGCVLMAMADSQTFDVFLYAYSLLAVAGALTMFAAFSGAASVAADVKLAYVSACSCLFDASVIIFQVFYGLNILFGVTRQTLFYSYALIATILYGSMVADLLHLMRGGW
;
A
#
# COMPACT_ATOMS: atom_id res chain seq x y z
N MET A 1 -9.58 -21.09 19.16
CA MET A 1 -8.63 -21.19 18.02
C MET A 1 -8.99 -20.24 16.89
N SER A 2 -10.24 -20.15 16.44
CA SER A 2 -10.63 -19.24 15.34
C SER A 2 -10.47 -17.75 15.67
N SER A 3 -10.77 -17.31 16.90
CA SER A 3 -10.60 -15.90 17.30
C SER A 3 -9.13 -15.43 17.32
N SER A 4 -8.23 -16.22 17.91
CA SER A 4 -6.79 -15.92 17.95
C SER A 4 -6.14 -15.88 16.56
N LEU A 5 -6.62 -16.73 15.64
CA LEU A 5 -6.14 -16.72 14.26
C LEU A 5 -6.56 -15.42 13.55
N LEU A 6 -7.80 -14.98 13.74
CA LEU A 6 -8.30 -13.71 13.19
C LEU A 6 -7.47 -12.51 13.67
N HIS A 7 -7.15 -12.44 14.97
CA HIS A 7 -6.30 -11.37 15.52
C HIS A 7 -4.90 -11.39 14.89
N ALA A 8 -4.30 -12.57 14.71
CA ALA A 8 -3.00 -12.69 14.07
C ALA A 8 -3.03 -12.25 12.59
N GLN A 9 -4.08 -12.62 11.85
CA GLN A 9 -4.28 -12.19 10.46
C GLN A 9 -4.50 -10.67 10.37
N LEU A 10 -5.26 -10.07 11.29
CA LEU A 10 -5.45 -8.61 11.35
C LEU A 10 -4.11 -7.89 11.56
N LEU A 11 -3.31 -8.34 12.53
CA LEU A 11 -1.97 -7.78 12.77
C LEU A 11 -1.06 -7.97 11.55
N LEU A 12 -1.08 -9.15 10.92
CA LEU A 12 -0.33 -9.38 9.68
C LEU A 12 -0.79 -8.44 8.56
N SER A 13 -2.10 -8.21 8.42
CA SER A 13 -2.65 -7.29 7.42
C SER A 13 -2.24 -5.83 7.68
N CYS A 14 -2.07 -5.43 8.95
CA CYS A 14 -1.48 -4.14 9.30
C CYS A 14 -0.06 -4.03 8.78
N LEU A 15 0.78 -5.02 9.06
CA LEU A 15 2.17 -5.03 8.58
C LEU A 15 2.25 -5.02 7.05
N MET A 16 1.32 -5.73 6.40
CA MET A 16 1.41 -5.92 4.96
C MET A 16 0.82 -4.76 4.17
N PHE A 17 -0.26 -4.12 4.60
CA PHE A 17 -1.08 -3.28 3.71
C PHE A 17 -1.32 -1.84 4.20
N THR A 18 -1.18 -1.52 5.49
CA THR A 18 -1.80 -0.28 6.01
C THR A 18 -1.01 1.00 5.78
N GLY A 19 0.31 0.99 5.98
CA GLY A 19 1.18 2.17 5.90
C GLY A 19 2.24 2.08 4.80
N ILE A 20 2.08 1.16 3.85
CA ILE A 20 3.05 0.91 2.78
C ILE A 20 3.37 2.17 1.98
N ILE A 21 2.39 3.06 1.81
CA ILE A 21 2.52 4.30 1.03
C ILE A 21 3.53 5.29 1.62
N PHE A 22 3.90 5.15 2.89
CA PHE A 22 4.92 5.98 3.51
C PHE A 22 6.34 5.49 3.18
N GLY A 23 6.49 4.29 2.62
CA GLY A 23 7.73 3.79 2.02
C GLY A 23 8.00 4.33 0.61
N TRP A 24 7.49 5.52 0.28
CA TRP A 24 7.52 6.10 -1.06
C TRP A 24 8.91 6.20 -1.66
N SER A 25 9.93 6.53 -0.85
CA SER A 25 11.31 6.69 -1.32
C SER A 25 11.83 5.46 -2.08
N SER A 26 11.48 4.25 -1.66
CA SER A 26 11.85 3.01 -2.34
C SER A 26 11.07 2.83 -3.65
N MET A 27 9.78 3.19 -3.64
CA MET A 27 8.89 3.09 -4.81
C MET A 27 9.30 4.10 -5.89
N GLU A 28 9.61 5.33 -5.50
CA GLU A 28 10.06 6.39 -6.39
C GLU A 28 11.29 5.97 -7.17
N VAL A 29 12.27 5.34 -6.52
CA VAL A 29 13.48 4.83 -7.17
C VAL A 29 13.13 3.74 -8.19
N ILE A 30 12.21 2.82 -7.87
CA ILE A 30 11.76 1.79 -8.84
C ILE A 30 11.13 2.45 -10.08
N LEU A 31 10.21 3.40 -9.88
CA LEU A 31 9.55 4.11 -10.98
C LEU A 31 10.57 4.90 -11.82
N LYS A 32 11.56 5.51 -11.15
CA LYS A 32 12.62 6.25 -11.82
C LYS A 32 13.50 5.34 -12.68
N ASN A 33 13.86 4.16 -12.17
CA ASN A 33 14.64 3.15 -12.87
C ASN A 33 13.88 2.54 -14.06
N GLU A 34 12.55 2.42 -13.95
CA GLU A 34 11.69 1.98 -15.06
C GLU A 34 11.43 3.09 -16.10
N GLY A 35 12.03 4.28 -15.92
CA GLY A 35 11.90 5.38 -16.88
C GLY A 35 10.55 6.10 -16.84
N GLN A 36 9.75 5.90 -15.79
CA GLN A 36 8.44 6.56 -15.68
C GLN A 36 8.62 8.07 -15.55
N TYR A 37 7.76 8.83 -16.24
CA TYR A 37 7.78 10.29 -16.31
C TYR A 37 9.06 10.89 -16.93
N ALA A 38 9.88 10.08 -17.61
CA ALA A 38 11.08 10.57 -18.29
C ALA A 38 10.74 11.38 -19.55
N GLU A 39 9.56 11.16 -20.14
CA GLU A 39 9.04 11.92 -21.29
C GLU A 39 8.71 13.38 -20.96
N LEU A 40 8.52 13.72 -19.68
CA LEU A 40 8.32 15.09 -19.23
C LEU A 40 9.63 15.89 -19.23
N CYS A 41 10.77 15.20 -19.25
CA CYS A 41 12.07 15.84 -19.23
C CYS A 41 12.40 16.41 -20.61
N PRO A 42 12.88 17.67 -20.69
CA PRO A 42 13.46 18.18 -21.91
C PRO A 42 14.58 17.23 -22.35
N ALA A 43 14.66 16.91 -23.64
CA ALA A 43 15.79 16.14 -24.17
C ALA A 43 17.08 16.80 -23.69
N ALA A 44 17.77 16.17 -22.74
CA ALA A 44 19.02 16.66 -22.21
C ALA A 44 19.93 16.85 -23.42
N LYS A 45 20.26 18.10 -23.75
CA LYS A 45 21.36 18.36 -24.68
C LYS A 45 22.56 17.64 -24.09
N GLU A 46 23.04 16.61 -24.79
CA GLU A 46 24.13 15.74 -24.35
C GLU A 46 25.24 16.55 -23.67
N PRO A 47 25.57 16.29 -22.39
CA PRO A 47 26.91 16.56 -21.95
C PRO A 47 27.78 15.48 -22.58
N ALA A 48 28.66 15.89 -23.48
CA ALA A 48 29.74 15.05 -23.96
C ALA A 48 30.56 14.54 -22.76
N GLY A 49 30.47 13.25 -22.47
CA GLY A 49 31.46 12.53 -21.67
C GLY A 49 30.92 11.77 -20.46
N GLY A 50 31.16 10.46 -20.47
CA GLY A 50 31.57 9.71 -19.27
C GLY A 50 30.46 9.15 -18.39
N ALA A 51 30.38 7.81 -18.43
CA ALA A 51 29.54 6.92 -17.63
C ALA A 51 29.42 7.26 -16.12
N GLU A 52 28.26 6.87 -15.58
CA GLU A 52 27.94 6.63 -14.16
C GLU A 52 27.51 7.84 -13.30
N TYR A 53 28.00 9.05 -13.55
CA TYR A 53 27.57 10.26 -12.82
C TYR A 53 26.40 11.04 -13.46
N GLY A 54 25.97 10.64 -14.67
CA GLY A 54 24.96 11.37 -15.46
C GLY A 54 23.51 11.19 -14.97
N GLN A 55 23.16 10.07 -14.35
CA GLN A 55 21.77 9.78 -13.96
C GLN A 55 21.29 10.69 -12.81
N LEU A 56 22.15 10.95 -11.82
CA LEU A 56 21.87 11.85 -10.69
C LEU A 56 21.80 13.32 -11.10
N ALA A 57 22.62 13.74 -12.08
CA ALA A 57 22.59 15.09 -12.62
C ALA A 57 21.41 15.31 -13.58
N ALA A 58 21.02 14.28 -14.34
CA ALA A 58 19.86 14.32 -15.23
C ALA A 58 18.54 14.40 -14.45
N ASP A 59 18.42 13.70 -13.32
CA ASP A 59 17.20 13.75 -12.49
C ASP A 59 17.06 15.11 -11.78
N GLN A 60 18.15 15.73 -11.34
CA GLN A 60 18.13 17.14 -10.86
C GLN A 60 17.82 18.16 -11.97
N SER A 61 18.01 17.79 -13.25
CA SER A 61 17.76 18.66 -14.40
C SER A 61 16.33 18.62 -14.92
N CYS A 62 15.45 17.82 -14.32
CA CYS A 62 14.07 17.61 -14.76
C CYS A 62 13.05 17.86 -13.63
N PRO A 63 12.76 19.13 -13.30
CA PRO A 63 11.81 19.48 -12.24
C PRO A 63 10.40 18.93 -12.51
N GLU A 64 9.98 18.81 -13.77
CA GLU A 64 8.64 18.31 -14.15
C GLU A 64 8.42 16.86 -13.70
N ARG A 65 9.44 16.00 -13.84
CA ARG A 65 9.38 14.60 -13.39
C ARG A 65 9.32 14.50 -11.88
N ILE A 66 10.13 15.30 -11.18
CA ILE A 66 10.14 15.36 -9.72
C ILE A 66 8.75 15.78 -9.22
N HIS A 67 8.18 16.84 -9.77
CA HIS A 67 6.85 17.31 -9.40
C HIS A 67 5.74 16.28 -9.68
N ALA A 68 5.79 15.56 -10.80
CA ALA A 68 4.81 14.51 -11.08
C ALA A 68 4.87 13.36 -10.06
N LEU A 69 6.07 12.93 -9.69
CA LEU A 69 6.28 11.88 -8.68
C LEU A 69 5.89 12.33 -7.27
N GLU A 70 6.28 13.55 -6.88
CA GLU A 70 5.90 14.15 -5.59
C GLU A 70 4.38 14.28 -5.47
N LEU A 71 3.69 14.68 -6.55
CA LEU A 71 2.23 14.79 -6.57
C LEU A 71 1.55 13.45 -6.25
N ILE A 72 2.07 12.33 -6.75
CA ILE A 72 1.52 10.99 -6.45
C ILE A 72 1.59 10.72 -4.93
N PHE A 73 2.74 10.99 -4.32
CA PHE A 73 2.93 10.78 -2.89
C PHE A 73 2.08 11.74 -2.05
N GLU A 74 2.14 13.03 -2.35
CA GLU A 74 1.35 14.06 -1.66
C GLU A 74 -0.13 13.71 -1.69
N TRP A 75 -0.66 13.40 -2.89
CA TRP A 75 -2.06 13.05 -3.04
C TRP A 75 -2.43 11.76 -2.30
N GLY A 76 -1.58 10.72 -2.35
CA GLY A 76 -1.79 9.50 -1.58
C GLY A 76 -1.82 9.74 -0.07
N SER A 77 -0.89 10.53 0.45
CA SER A 77 -0.84 10.86 1.88
C SER A 77 -2.03 11.72 2.33
N MET A 78 -2.49 12.64 1.49
CA MET A 78 -3.72 13.41 1.72
C MET A 78 -4.95 12.50 1.77
N MET A 79 -5.02 11.48 0.89
CA MET A 79 -6.14 10.54 0.87
C MET A 79 -6.28 9.75 2.16
N VAL A 80 -5.19 9.37 2.84
CA VAL A 80 -5.28 8.74 4.17
C VAL A 80 -6.05 9.62 5.15
N SER A 81 -5.79 10.93 5.14
CA SER A 81 -6.45 11.88 6.04
C SER A 81 -7.91 12.13 5.63
N ILE A 82 -8.19 12.27 4.33
CA ILE A 82 -9.55 12.48 3.80
C ILE A 82 -10.44 11.27 4.11
N VAL A 83 -9.89 10.07 3.95
CA VAL A 83 -10.61 8.80 4.13
C VAL A 83 -10.78 8.43 5.59
N ALA A 84 -9.99 8.97 6.52
CA ALA A 84 -10.04 8.59 7.94
C ALA A 84 -11.46 8.69 8.54
N LEU A 85 -12.17 9.79 8.29
CA LEU A 85 -13.52 9.99 8.80
C LEU A 85 -14.55 9.07 8.10
N PRO A 86 -14.63 9.01 6.75
CA PRO A 86 -15.48 8.06 6.05
C PRO A 86 -15.22 6.60 6.41
N ALA A 87 -13.95 6.21 6.59
CA ALA A 87 -13.54 4.86 6.96
C ALA A 87 -14.04 4.50 8.37
N GLY A 88 -13.90 5.43 9.33
CA GLY A 88 -14.46 5.28 10.67
C GLY A 88 -15.98 5.12 10.63
N MET A 89 -16.69 6.00 9.91
CA MET A 89 -18.15 5.91 9.75
C MET A 89 -18.60 4.59 9.11
N LEU A 90 -17.89 4.12 8.08
CA LEU A 90 -18.18 2.85 7.42
C LEU A 90 -18.01 1.68 8.39
N MET A 91 -16.91 1.67 9.14
CA MET A 91 -16.62 0.64 10.12
C MET A 91 -17.61 0.63 11.29
N ASP A 92 -18.00 1.80 11.80
CA ASP A 92 -18.99 1.92 12.87
C ASP A 92 -20.40 1.50 12.43
N SER A 93 -20.77 1.76 11.18
CA SER A 93 -22.13 1.50 10.67
C SER A 93 -22.33 0.12 10.05
N MET A 94 -21.35 -0.38 9.28
CA MET A 94 -21.45 -1.65 8.55
C MET A 94 -20.67 -2.80 9.18
N GLY A 95 -19.88 -2.49 10.22
CA GLY A 95 -19.08 -3.47 10.96
C GLY A 95 -17.83 -3.95 10.24
N THR A 96 -16.99 -4.68 10.97
CA THR A 96 -15.64 -5.08 10.52
C THR A 96 -15.64 -5.94 9.26
N GLY A 97 -16.65 -6.80 9.06
CA GLY A 97 -16.67 -7.73 7.93
C GLY A 97 -16.83 -7.04 6.58
N VAL A 98 -17.75 -6.09 6.49
CA VAL A 98 -17.96 -5.29 5.26
C VAL A 98 -16.74 -4.41 5.01
N THR A 99 -16.20 -3.76 6.06
CA THR A 99 -15.00 -2.94 5.94
C THR A 99 -13.80 -3.73 5.40
N LEU A 100 -13.56 -4.95 5.89
CA LEU A 100 -12.48 -5.81 5.39
C LEU A 100 -12.68 -6.24 3.94
N LEU A 101 -13.92 -6.54 3.54
CA LEU A 101 -14.23 -6.89 2.14
C LEU A 101 -13.97 -5.70 1.22
N VAL A 102 -14.47 -4.52 1.58
CA VAL A 102 -14.27 -3.28 0.81
C VAL A 102 -12.78 -2.94 0.74
N ALA A 103 -12.06 -3.01 1.87
CA ALA A 103 -10.62 -2.79 1.92
C ALA A 103 -9.87 -3.75 1.00
N GLY A 104 -10.20 -5.06 1.02
CA GLY A 104 -9.55 -6.06 0.18
C GLY A 104 -9.78 -5.84 -1.31
N VAL A 105 -11.01 -5.50 -1.72
CA VAL A 105 -11.33 -5.19 -3.12
C VAL A 105 -10.55 -3.96 -3.59
N ILE A 106 -10.53 -2.90 -2.79
CA ILE A 106 -9.80 -1.66 -3.10
C ILE A 106 -8.29 -1.92 -3.13
N GLN A 107 -7.75 -2.72 -2.19
CA GLN A 107 -6.34 -3.07 -2.13
C GLN A 107 -5.92 -3.81 -3.41
N VAL A 108 -6.66 -4.85 -3.80
CA VAL A 108 -6.37 -5.64 -5.00
C VAL A 108 -6.48 -4.78 -6.26
N ALA A 109 -7.51 -3.93 -6.36
CA ALA A 109 -7.66 -2.99 -7.47
C ALA A 109 -6.48 -2.01 -7.53
N GLY A 110 -6.06 -1.45 -6.40
CA GLY A 110 -4.89 -0.57 -6.31
C GLY A 110 -3.60 -1.26 -6.74
N CYS A 111 -3.37 -2.51 -6.30
CA CYS A 111 -2.20 -3.29 -6.72
C CYS A 111 -2.21 -3.61 -8.22
N VAL A 112 -3.35 -4.00 -8.79
CA VAL A 112 -3.48 -4.31 -10.21
C VAL A 112 -3.31 -3.06 -11.07
N LEU A 113 -3.93 -1.94 -10.68
CA LEU A 113 -3.75 -0.66 -11.38
C LEU A 113 -2.32 -0.18 -11.29
N MET A 114 -1.68 -0.34 -10.12
CA MET A 114 -0.27 -0.03 -9.99
C MET A 114 0.52 -0.91 -10.95
N ALA A 115 0.35 -2.23 -10.98
CA ALA A 115 1.06 -3.11 -11.91
C ALA A 115 0.89 -2.72 -13.40
N MET A 116 -0.28 -2.24 -13.82
CA MET A 116 -0.56 -1.87 -15.21
C MET A 116 -0.20 -0.41 -15.55
N ALA A 117 -0.02 0.45 -14.56
CA ALA A 117 0.22 1.87 -14.78
C ALA A 117 1.49 2.12 -15.59
N ASP A 118 1.39 3.02 -16.55
CA ASP A 118 2.46 3.42 -17.45
C ASP A 118 2.28 4.89 -17.83
N SER A 119 3.29 5.71 -17.59
CA SER A 119 3.21 7.18 -17.71
C SER A 119 2.90 7.67 -19.13
N GLN A 120 3.26 6.89 -20.17
CA GLN A 120 3.07 7.31 -21.56
C GLN A 120 1.73 6.84 -22.15
N THR A 121 1.28 5.64 -21.75
CA THR A 121 0.11 5.00 -22.37
C THR A 121 -1.11 5.00 -21.46
N PHE A 122 -0.92 4.83 -20.16
CA PHE A 122 -1.99 4.68 -19.18
C PHE A 122 -1.58 5.23 -17.81
N ASP A 123 -1.54 6.55 -17.69
CA ASP A 123 -1.16 7.23 -16.46
C ASP A 123 -2.30 7.18 -15.43
N VAL A 124 -2.24 6.14 -14.60
CA VAL A 124 -3.15 5.95 -13.45
C VAL A 124 -2.39 5.81 -12.14
N PHE A 125 -1.11 6.22 -12.08
CA PHE A 125 -0.30 6.09 -10.88
C PHE A 125 -0.92 6.81 -9.68
N LEU A 126 -1.38 8.05 -9.89
CA LEU A 126 -2.05 8.85 -8.85
C LEU A 126 -3.28 8.12 -8.27
N TYR A 127 -4.13 7.55 -9.14
CA TYR A 127 -5.32 6.82 -8.72
C TYR A 127 -4.98 5.48 -8.05
N ALA A 128 -4.04 4.72 -8.61
CA ALA A 128 -3.57 3.46 -8.04
C ALA A 128 -3.02 3.67 -6.63
N TYR A 129 -2.17 4.67 -6.45
CA TYR A 129 -1.56 5.00 -5.16
C TYR A 129 -2.61 5.48 -4.14
N SER A 130 -3.59 6.26 -4.59
CA SER A 130 -4.72 6.68 -3.76
C SER A 130 -5.56 5.50 -3.27
N LEU A 131 -5.82 4.51 -4.13
CA LEU A 131 -6.56 3.30 -3.73
C LEU A 131 -5.79 2.49 -2.69
N LEU A 132 -4.46 2.36 -2.82
CA LEU A 132 -3.63 1.72 -1.80
C LEU A 132 -3.71 2.47 -0.45
N ALA A 133 -3.70 3.80 -0.48
CA ALA A 133 -3.87 4.63 0.71
C ALA A 133 -5.24 4.42 1.39
N VAL A 134 -6.32 4.43 0.60
CA VAL A 134 -7.70 4.21 1.06
C VAL A 134 -7.85 2.82 1.68
N ALA A 135 -7.37 1.78 0.99
CA ALA A 135 -7.45 0.40 1.46
C ALA A 135 -6.63 0.19 2.74
N GLY A 136 -5.44 0.79 2.82
CA GLY A 136 -4.61 0.77 4.02
C GLY A 136 -5.31 1.40 5.23
N ALA A 137 -5.93 2.58 5.05
CA ALA A 137 -6.71 3.22 6.09
C ALA A 137 -7.88 2.35 6.57
N LEU A 138 -8.70 1.82 5.65
CA LEU A 138 -9.83 0.94 5.97
C LEU A 138 -9.40 -0.31 6.75
N THR A 139 -8.29 -0.92 6.35
CA THR A 139 -7.71 -2.10 7.01
C THR A 139 -7.27 -1.77 8.43
N MET A 140 -6.70 -0.58 8.64
CA MET A 140 -6.29 -0.13 9.97
C MET A 140 -7.47 0.07 10.92
N PHE A 141 -8.55 0.72 10.46
CA PHE A 141 -9.77 0.85 11.26
C PHE A 141 -10.42 -0.52 11.55
N ALA A 142 -10.42 -1.43 10.57
CA ALA A 142 -10.89 -2.78 10.78
C ALA A 142 -10.05 -3.53 11.85
N ALA A 143 -8.74 -3.38 11.84
CA ALA A 143 -7.85 -3.94 12.86
C ALA A 143 -8.14 -3.38 14.26
N PHE A 144 -8.39 -2.07 14.37
CA PHE A 144 -8.78 -1.44 15.64
C PHE A 144 -10.13 -1.93 16.17
N SER A 145 -11.13 -2.22 15.33
CA SER A 145 -12.35 -2.91 15.81
C SER A 145 -12.03 -4.22 16.51
N GLY A 146 -11.03 -4.96 16.01
CA GLY A 146 -10.63 -6.25 16.55
C GLY A 146 -10.30 -6.19 18.04
N ALA A 147 -9.81 -5.04 18.53
CA ALA A 147 -9.50 -4.79 19.93
C ALA A 147 -10.73 -4.89 20.85
N ALA A 148 -11.96 -4.73 20.34
CA ALA A 148 -13.18 -4.90 21.13
C ALA A 148 -13.43 -6.36 21.55
N SER A 149 -12.91 -7.33 20.78
CA SER A 149 -13.05 -8.76 21.04
C SER A 149 -11.88 -9.36 21.85
N VAL A 150 -10.88 -8.54 22.16
CA VAL A 150 -9.67 -8.92 22.90
C VAL A 150 -9.89 -8.69 24.41
N ALA A 151 -9.23 -9.50 25.24
CA ALA A 151 -9.32 -9.38 26.69
C ALA A 151 -8.84 -7.99 27.18
N ALA A 152 -9.47 -7.47 28.24
CA ALA A 152 -9.31 -6.09 28.68
C ALA A 152 -7.87 -5.74 29.11
N ASP A 153 -7.12 -6.72 29.59
CA ASP A 153 -5.73 -6.64 30.03
C ASP A 153 -4.73 -6.46 28.87
N VAL A 154 -5.00 -7.06 27.72
CA VAL A 154 -4.12 -7.00 26.54
C VAL A 154 -4.62 -6.04 25.44
N LYS A 155 -5.80 -5.41 25.64
CA LYS A 155 -6.41 -4.50 24.66
C LYS A 155 -5.53 -3.32 24.26
N LEU A 156 -4.89 -2.67 25.24
CA LEU A 156 -4.00 -1.54 24.96
C LEU A 156 -2.78 -2.00 24.15
N ALA A 157 -2.17 -3.12 24.56
CA ALA A 157 -1.03 -3.69 23.85
C ALA A 157 -1.36 -4.06 22.41
N TYR A 158 -2.56 -4.60 22.15
CA TYR A 158 -3.03 -4.92 20.80
C TYR A 158 -3.18 -3.68 19.92
N VAL A 159 -3.80 -2.61 20.43
CA VAL A 159 -3.95 -1.35 19.68
C VAL A 159 -2.58 -0.73 19.40
N SER A 160 -1.68 -0.70 20.38
CA SER A 160 -0.30 -0.24 20.18
C SER A 160 0.43 -1.09 19.13
N ALA A 161 0.25 -2.41 19.14
CA ALA A 161 0.82 -3.29 18.13
C ALA A 161 0.32 -2.96 16.72
N CYS A 162 -0.98 -2.69 16.55
CA CYS A 162 -1.53 -2.27 15.25
C CYS A 162 -0.84 -0.99 14.74
N SER A 163 -0.65 0.02 15.60
CA SER A 163 0.04 1.26 15.23
C SER A 163 1.52 1.03 14.88
N CYS A 164 2.23 0.23 15.67
CA CYS A 164 3.63 -0.10 15.35
C CYS A 164 3.76 -0.88 14.03
N LEU A 165 2.81 -1.76 13.72
CA LEU A 165 2.81 -2.52 12.47
C LEU A 165 2.45 -1.64 11.28
N PHE A 166 1.58 -0.63 11.47
CA PHE A 166 1.34 0.41 10.48
C PHE A 166 2.64 1.14 10.14
N ASP A 167 3.37 1.62 11.14
CA ASP A 167 4.66 2.31 10.91
C ASP A 167 5.70 1.36 10.28
N ALA A 168 5.74 0.09 10.70
CA ALA A 168 6.68 -0.89 10.16
C ALA A 168 6.39 -1.28 8.71
N SER A 169 5.14 -1.16 8.24
CA SER A 169 4.71 -1.59 6.91
C SER A 169 5.40 -0.87 5.75
N VAL A 170 6.06 0.28 6.00
CA VAL A 170 6.92 0.96 5.01
C VAL A 170 8.03 0.05 4.46
N ILE A 171 8.41 -0.98 5.24
CA ILE A 171 9.42 -1.97 4.83
C ILE A 171 9.00 -2.77 3.59
N ILE A 172 7.70 -2.88 3.28
CA ILE A 172 7.22 -3.67 2.14
C ILE A 172 7.74 -3.08 0.82
N PHE A 173 7.69 -1.76 0.65
CA PHE A 173 8.25 -1.12 -0.55
C PHE A 173 9.77 -1.16 -0.56
N GLN A 174 10.42 -1.17 0.60
CA GLN A 174 11.87 -1.41 0.69
C GLN A 174 12.25 -2.83 0.25
N VAL A 175 11.44 -3.83 0.61
CA VAL A 175 11.61 -5.22 0.14
C VAL A 175 11.39 -5.29 -1.37
N PHE A 176 10.40 -4.59 -1.92
CA PHE A 176 10.19 -4.52 -3.37
C PHE A 176 11.42 -3.96 -4.09
N TYR A 177 11.98 -2.88 -3.56
CA TYR A 177 13.22 -2.30 -4.08
C TYR A 177 14.37 -3.31 -4.01
N GLY A 178 14.56 -3.98 -2.87
CA GLY A 178 15.56 -5.03 -2.71
C GLY A 178 15.40 -6.17 -3.73
N LEU A 179 14.17 -6.62 -3.99
CA LEU A 179 13.89 -7.67 -4.97
C LEU A 179 14.13 -7.19 -6.41
N ASN A 180 13.81 -5.93 -6.71
CA ASN A 180 14.05 -5.34 -8.01
C ASN A 180 15.56 -5.25 -8.32
N ILE A 181 16.38 -4.78 -7.37
CA ILE A 181 17.82 -4.62 -7.59
C ILE A 181 18.59 -5.95 -7.53
N LEU A 182 18.22 -6.89 -6.65
CA LEU A 182 18.97 -8.13 -6.47
C LEU A 182 18.61 -9.21 -7.50
N PHE A 183 17.33 -9.28 -7.87
CA PHE A 183 16.80 -10.35 -8.72
C PHE A 183 16.25 -9.84 -10.06
N GLY A 184 16.26 -8.52 -10.30
CA GLY A 184 15.72 -7.95 -11.54
C GLY A 184 14.21 -8.11 -11.69
N VAL A 185 13.47 -8.35 -10.59
CA VAL A 185 12.02 -8.56 -10.65
C VAL A 185 11.34 -7.24 -10.98
N THR A 186 10.54 -7.23 -12.05
CA THR A 186 9.81 -6.04 -12.49
C THR A 186 8.72 -5.64 -11.50
N ARG A 187 8.38 -4.34 -11.46
CA ARG A 187 7.28 -3.82 -10.64
C ARG A 187 5.96 -4.55 -10.89
N GLN A 188 5.67 -4.89 -12.14
CA GLN A 188 4.46 -5.62 -12.52
C GLN A 188 4.34 -6.95 -11.76
N THR A 189 5.39 -7.76 -11.78
CA THR A 189 5.41 -9.07 -11.10
C THR A 189 5.29 -8.90 -9.58
N LEU A 190 5.97 -7.91 -9.00
CA LEU A 190 5.88 -7.61 -7.58
C LEU A 190 4.43 -7.27 -7.17
N PHE A 191 3.80 -6.34 -7.88
CA PHE A 191 2.43 -5.92 -7.56
C PHE A 191 1.37 -7.00 -7.86
N TYR A 192 1.52 -7.81 -8.90
CA TYR A 192 0.63 -8.95 -9.13
C TYR A 192 0.76 -10.02 -8.04
N SER A 193 2.00 -10.34 -7.61
CA SER A 193 2.23 -11.27 -6.52
C SER A 193 1.63 -10.74 -5.21
N TYR A 194 1.73 -9.44 -4.99
CA TYR A 194 1.20 -8.77 -3.82
C TYR A 194 -0.34 -8.69 -3.84
N ALA A 195 -0.96 -8.49 -5.01
CA ALA A 195 -2.41 -8.58 -5.19
C ALA A 195 -2.94 -9.98 -4.89
N LEU A 196 -2.20 -11.03 -5.28
CA LEU A 196 -2.55 -12.42 -4.95
C LEU A 196 -2.51 -12.65 -3.43
N ILE A 197 -1.44 -12.18 -2.77
CA ILE A 197 -1.31 -12.30 -1.31
C ILE A 197 -2.45 -11.53 -0.61
N ALA A 198 -2.77 -10.32 -1.06
CA ALA A 198 -3.90 -9.55 -0.54
C ALA A 198 -5.22 -10.32 -0.68
N THR A 199 -5.51 -10.87 -1.87
CA THR A 199 -6.73 -11.65 -2.11
C THR A 199 -6.86 -12.83 -1.17
N ILE A 200 -5.76 -13.57 -0.95
CA ILE A 200 -5.73 -14.72 -0.05
C ILE A 200 -5.94 -14.29 1.41
N LEU A 201 -5.23 -13.26 1.87
CA LEU A 201 -5.32 -12.79 3.25
C LEU A 201 -6.71 -12.23 3.57
N TYR A 202 -7.22 -11.27 2.80
CA TYR A 202 -8.57 -10.72 3.01
C TYR A 202 -9.64 -11.81 2.86
N GLY A 203 -9.50 -12.70 1.87
CA GLY A 203 -10.42 -13.81 1.68
C GLY A 203 -10.48 -14.75 2.90
N SER A 204 -9.32 -15.10 3.45
CA SER A 204 -9.23 -15.93 4.67
C SER A 204 -9.85 -15.23 5.89
N MET A 205 -9.57 -13.93 6.08
CA MET A 205 -10.12 -13.15 7.20
C MET A 205 -11.64 -13.04 7.14
N VAL A 206 -12.20 -12.77 5.95
CA VAL A 206 -13.65 -12.71 5.74
C VAL A 206 -14.29 -14.08 5.98
N ALA A 207 -13.65 -15.16 5.51
CA ALA A 207 -14.14 -16.52 5.76
C ALA A 207 -14.15 -16.85 7.25
N ASP A 208 -13.06 -16.58 7.98
CA ASP A 208 -12.95 -16.82 9.43
C ASP A 208 -13.99 -15.99 10.21
N LEU A 209 -14.19 -14.73 9.83
CA LEU A 209 -15.22 -13.88 10.43
C LEU A 209 -16.64 -14.42 10.16
N LEU A 210 -16.94 -14.87 8.94
CA LEU A 210 -18.22 -15.50 8.61
C LEU A 210 -18.44 -16.81 9.38
N HIS A 211 -17.40 -17.61 9.58
CA HIS A 211 -17.46 -18.82 10.40
C HIS A 211 -17.76 -18.50 11.87
N LEU A 212 -17.14 -17.47 12.44
CA LEU A 212 -17.43 -17.01 13.80
C LEU A 212 -18.87 -16.51 13.95
N MET A 213 -19.39 -15.78 12.97
CA MET A 213 -20.79 -15.31 12.99
C MET A 213 -21.80 -16.45 12.83
N ARG A 214 -21.47 -17.50 12.06
CA ARG A 214 -22.34 -18.67 11.85
C ARG A 214 -22.28 -19.70 12.98
N GLY A 215 -21.15 -19.80 13.67
CA GLY A 215 -20.93 -20.74 14.77
C GLY A 215 -21.44 -20.27 16.14
N GLY A 216 -22.05 -19.07 16.20
CA GLY A 216 -22.61 -18.50 17.42
C GLY A 216 -24.14 -18.56 17.45
N TRP A 217 -24.70 -19.76 17.61
CA TRP A 217 -25.97 -20.10 18.30
C TRP A 217 -25.89 -21.54 18.81
#